data_AF-A0A920U635-F1
#
_entry.id   AF-A0A920U635-F1
#
_cell.length_a   1.000
_cell.length_b   1.000
_cell.length_c   1.000
_cell.angle_alpha   90.00
_cell.angle_beta   90.00
_cell.angle_gamma   90.00
#
_symmetry.space_group_name_H-M   'P 1'
#
loop_
_entity.id
_entity.type
_entity.pdbx_description
1 polymer ?
#
loop_
_entity_poly.entity_id
_entity_poly.type
_entity_poly.pdbx_seq_one_letter_code
_entity_poly.pdbx_strand_id
1 'polypeptide(L)'
;MTGVSADNSGGATVYRSGMYSCDHMTVTVEDADKCDSCGSTDIEQDDDVLDTWFSSVFGLIRPWVARKNFRFKYFYPTGVLETGYDILFFWVARMIMMGIENTGQVPFPTVFPARLDSRATGAKMSKTRGNTLDPLELIDKYGTMPSVSLFTPGDCAGQ
;
A
#
# COMPACT_ATOMS: atom_id res chain seq x y z
N MET A 1 12.30 -14.71 -1.98
CA MET A 1 11.60 -13.47 -1.61
C MET A 1 12.67 -12.53 -1.11
N THR A 2 13.40 -11.93 -2.04
CA THR A 2 14.64 -11.17 -1.83
C THR A 2 14.49 -9.86 -2.58
N GLY A 3 15.04 -8.78 -2.04
CA GLY A 3 15.20 -7.51 -2.75
C GLY A 3 14.12 -6.47 -2.42
N VAL A 4 14.42 -5.62 -1.44
CA VAL A 4 13.79 -4.30 -1.29
C VAL A 4 14.61 -3.34 -2.16
N SER A 5 14.11 -2.94 -3.32
CA SER A 5 14.59 -1.71 -3.97
C SER A 5 13.37 -0.81 -4.21
N ALA A 6 13.36 0.34 -3.53
CA ALA A 6 12.43 1.42 -3.74
C ALA A 6 13.27 2.63 -4.17
N ASP A 7 13.23 2.92 -5.46
CA ASP A 7 13.48 4.23 -6.08
C ASP A 7 13.87 5.38 -5.12
N ASN A 8 15.17 5.57 -4.91
CA ASN A 8 15.90 6.79 -4.52
C ASN A 8 15.28 7.79 -3.52
N SER A 9 14.33 7.38 -2.67
CA SER A 9 13.59 8.30 -1.79
C SER A 9 13.48 7.82 -0.34
N GLY A 10 14.40 6.94 0.07
CA GLY A 10 14.60 6.54 1.46
C GLY A 10 14.14 5.12 1.81
N GLY A 11 14.35 4.18 0.88
CA GLY A 11 14.29 2.73 1.10
C GLY A 11 15.69 2.13 1.32
N ALA A 12 15.77 0.90 1.81
CA ALA A 12 17.03 0.15 1.75
C ALA A 12 17.31 -0.25 0.30
N THR A 13 18.55 -0.13 -0.15
CA THR A 13 19.04 -0.54 -1.47
C THR A 13 19.79 -1.87 -1.32
N VAL A 14 19.50 -2.81 -2.22
CA VAL A 14 20.20 -4.10 -2.28
C VAL A 14 21.25 -4.05 -3.37
N TYR A 15 22.46 -4.45 -2.99
CA TYR A 15 23.60 -4.60 -3.88
C TYR A 15 24.01 -6.07 -3.91
N ARG A 16 24.38 -6.58 -5.09
CA ARG A 16 24.97 -7.90 -5.28
C ARG A 16 26.42 -7.74 -5.69
N SER A 17 27.33 -8.44 -5.02
CA SER A 17 28.72 -8.46 -5.47
C SER A 17 28.90 -9.36 -6.68
N GLY A 18 29.81 -8.98 -7.58
CA GLY A 18 30.08 -9.72 -8.81
C GLY A 18 30.40 -11.21 -8.58
N MET A 19 30.11 -12.03 -9.60
CA MET A 19 30.28 -13.49 -9.53
C MET A 19 31.73 -13.94 -9.24
N TYR A 20 32.72 -13.07 -9.49
CA TYR A 20 34.15 -13.36 -9.30
C TYR A 20 34.69 -12.98 -7.90
N SER A 21 33.92 -12.28 -7.07
CA SER A 21 34.34 -11.82 -5.74
C SER A 21 33.77 -12.69 -4.61
N CYS A 22 32.45 -12.66 -4.39
CA CYS A 22 31.83 -13.38 -3.27
C CYS A 22 30.31 -13.67 -3.36
N ASP A 23 29.60 -13.26 -4.43
CA ASP A 23 28.14 -13.46 -4.62
C ASP A 23 27.27 -13.12 -3.38
N HIS A 24 27.75 -12.18 -2.57
CA HIS A 24 27.08 -11.75 -1.34
C HIS A 24 26.11 -10.61 -1.65
N MET A 25 24.94 -10.62 -1.02
CA MET A 25 23.98 -9.52 -1.07
C MET A 25 24.18 -8.58 0.12
N THR A 26 24.56 -7.34 -0.17
CA THR A 26 24.69 -6.26 0.81
C THR A 26 23.44 -5.38 0.77
N VAL A 27 22.83 -5.16 1.94
CA VAL A 27 21.61 -4.36 2.06
C VAL A 27 21.91 -3.16 2.95
N THR A 28 21.78 -1.96 2.40
CA THR A 28 22.17 -0.71 3.07
C THR A 28 21.13 0.38 2.83
N VAL A 29 21.02 1.33 3.76
CA VAL A 29 20.10 2.49 3.60
C VAL A 29 20.75 3.60 2.78
N GLU A 30 22.06 3.72 2.90
CA GLU A 30 22.89 4.63 2.11
C GLU A 30 23.58 3.83 1.00
N ASP A 31 24.03 4.51 -0.04
CA ASP A 31 24.71 3.84 -1.15
C ASP A 31 25.99 3.16 -0.67
N ALA A 32 26.11 1.86 -0.93
CA ALA A 32 27.29 1.09 -0.58
C ALA A 32 28.39 1.36 -1.61
N ASP A 33 29.61 1.62 -1.14
CA ASP A 33 30.81 1.67 -1.99
C ASP A 33 31.50 0.30 -2.09
N LYS A 34 31.21 -0.60 -1.14
CA LYS A 34 31.92 -1.88 -0.96
C LYS A 34 30.97 -2.96 -0.46
N CYS A 35 31.26 -4.20 -0.83
CA CYS A 35 30.61 -5.37 -0.27
C CYS A 35 30.96 -5.52 1.22
N ASP A 36 29.95 -5.76 2.06
CA ASP A 36 30.09 -5.94 3.52
C ASP A 36 30.89 -7.20 3.90
N SER A 37 30.81 -8.25 3.07
CA SER A 37 31.48 -9.53 3.36
C SER A 37 32.94 -9.56 2.87
N CYS A 38 33.18 -9.19 1.61
CA CYS A 38 34.49 -9.36 0.98
C CYS A 38 35.24 -8.05 0.73
N GLY A 39 34.65 -6.88 1.01
CA GLY A 39 35.30 -5.57 0.83
C GLY A 39 35.55 -5.17 -0.64
N SER A 40 35.09 -5.97 -1.60
CA SER A 40 35.19 -5.69 -3.03
C SER A 40 34.39 -4.44 -3.39
N THR A 41 34.94 -3.60 -4.27
CA THR A 41 34.23 -2.47 -4.89
C THR A 41 33.42 -2.90 -6.12
N ASP A 42 33.53 -4.16 -6.53
CA ASP A 42 32.74 -4.76 -7.63
C ASP A 42 31.38 -5.21 -7.09
N ILE A 43 30.46 -4.25 -7.01
CA ILE A 43 29.07 -4.42 -6.59
C ILE A 43 28.14 -3.76 -7.60
N GLU A 44 26.99 -4.39 -7.82
CA GLU A 44 25.94 -3.93 -8.72
C GLU A 44 24.62 -3.83 -7.95
N GLN A 45 23.84 -2.78 -8.22
CA GLN A 45 22.52 -2.64 -7.60
C GLN A 45 21.55 -3.67 -8.18
N ASP A 46 20.70 -4.24 -7.33
CA ASP A 46 19.65 -5.15 -7.80
C ASP A 46 18.62 -4.37 -8.65
N ASP A 47 18.40 -4.82 -9.89
CA ASP A 47 17.44 -4.23 -10.83
C ASP A 47 15.97 -4.48 -10.43
N ASP A 48 15.73 -5.42 -9.49
CA ASP A 48 14.39 -5.77 -9.03
C ASP A 48 13.75 -4.62 -8.24
N VAL A 49 12.48 -4.30 -8.54
CA VAL A 49 11.70 -3.26 -7.87
C VAL A 49 10.67 -3.89 -6.94
N LEU A 50 10.42 -3.24 -5.80
CA LEU A 50 9.37 -3.65 -4.87
C LEU A 50 7.96 -3.57 -5.48
N ASP A 51 7.16 -4.57 -5.14
CA ASP A 51 5.73 -4.62 -5.44
C ASP A 51 4.99 -3.39 -4.87
N THR A 52 4.09 -2.80 -5.65
CA THR A 52 3.35 -1.58 -5.27
C THR A 52 2.53 -1.76 -4.00
N TRP A 53 2.03 -2.97 -3.74
CA TRP A 53 1.31 -3.25 -2.49
C TRP A 53 2.23 -3.17 -1.27
N PHE A 54 3.52 -3.49 -1.41
CA PHE A 54 4.48 -3.37 -0.32
C PHE A 54 4.70 -1.91 0.08
N SER A 55 4.94 -1.01 -0.88
CA SER A 55 5.16 0.42 -0.61
C SER A 55 3.90 1.12 -0.06
N SER A 56 2.72 0.74 -0.54
CA SER A 56 1.44 1.32 -0.09
C SER A 56 1.16 1.11 1.41
N VAL A 57 1.63 0.00 2.00
CA VAL A 57 1.47 -0.26 3.43
C VAL A 57 2.40 0.62 4.27
N PHE A 58 3.65 0.83 3.81
CA PHE A 58 4.60 1.70 4.49
C PHE A 58 4.14 3.14 4.54
N GLY A 59 3.54 3.67 3.46
CA GLY A 59 3.02 5.03 3.43
C GLY A 59 1.98 5.32 4.53
N LEU A 60 1.18 4.32 4.91
CA LEU A 60 0.14 4.46 5.92
C LEU A 60 0.61 4.17 7.35
N ILE A 61 1.55 3.24 7.55
CA ILE A 61 1.98 2.82 8.89
C ILE A 61 3.26 3.56 9.35
N ARG A 62 4.24 3.75 8.44
CA ARG A 62 5.58 4.26 8.78
C ARG A 62 5.59 5.67 9.35
N PRO A 63 4.81 6.65 8.84
CA PRO A 63 4.81 8.01 9.40
C PRO A 63 4.31 8.09 10.84
N TRP A 64 3.53 7.11 11.27
CA TRP A 64 2.92 7.06 12.60
C TRP A 64 3.79 6.27 13.58
N VAL A 65 4.29 5.10 13.16
CA VAL A 65 5.17 4.24 13.97
C VAL A 65 6.55 4.86 14.20
N ALA A 66 7.16 5.48 13.18
CA ALA A 66 8.51 6.06 13.30
C ALA A 66 8.57 7.22 14.31
N ARG A 67 7.45 7.93 14.50
CA ARG A 67 7.40 9.11 15.37
C ARG A 67 7.14 8.79 16.83
N LYS A 68 6.57 7.62 17.18
CA LYS A 68 6.16 7.21 18.55
C LYS A 68 5.63 8.36 19.45
N ASN A 69 4.96 9.33 18.84
CA ASN A 69 4.55 10.57 19.50
C ASN A 69 3.15 10.43 20.10
N PHE A 70 2.76 11.37 20.96
CA PHE A 70 1.41 11.41 21.57
C PHE A 70 0.28 11.19 20.55
N ARG A 71 0.39 11.80 19.36
CA ARG A 71 -0.57 11.63 18.27
C ARG A 71 -0.72 10.18 17.82
N PHE A 72 0.37 9.41 17.76
CA PHE A 72 0.29 8.00 17.37
C PHE A 72 -0.53 7.20 18.38
N LYS A 73 -0.25 7.36 19.68
CA LYS A 73 -0.99 6.69 20.74
C LYS A 73 -2.47 7.08 20.79
N TYR A 74 -2.81 8.28 20.30
CA TYR A 74 -4.19 8.76 20.28
C TYR A 74 -4.98 8.24 19.06
N PHE A 75 -4.36 8.19 17.87
CA PHE A 75 -5.05 7.82 16.62
C PHE A 75 -4.90 6.34 16.22
N TYR A 76 -4.01 5.60 16.88
CA TYR A 76 -3.79 4.18 16.66
C TYR A 76 -4.23 3.36 17.88
N PRO A 77 -5.02 2.28 17.70
CA PRO A 77 -5.53 1.75 16.43
C PRO A 77 -6.64 2.60 15.79
N THR A 78 -6.71 2.61 14.46
CA THR A 78 -7.74 3.32 13.71
C THR A 78 -9.04 2.53 13.74
N GLY A 79 -10.16 3.17 14.09
CA GLY A 79 -11.41 2.44 14.38
C GLY A 79 -12.00 1.64 13.21
N VAL A 80 -12.09 2.25 12.02
CA VAL A 80 -12.72 1.65 10.84
C VAL A 80 -11.88 1.89 9.60
N LEU A 81 -11.65 0.85 8.80
CA LEU A 81 -11.09 0.94 7.45
C LEU A 81 -12.19 0.65 6.43
N GLU A 82 -12.58 1.65 5.66
CA GLU A 82 -13.45 1.48 4.49
C GLU A 82 -12.60 1.21 3.25
N THR A 83 -12.93 0.14 2.52
CA THR A 83 -12.15 -0.27 1.34
C THR A 83 -12.95 -1.16 0.40
N GLY A 84 -12.46 -1.41 -0.82
CA GLY A 84 -13.07 -2.35 -1.75
C GLY A 84 -12.85 -3.80 -1.33
N TYR A 85 -13.87 -4.65 -1.51
CA TYR A 85 -13.75 -6.11 -1.27
C TYR A 85 -12.65 -6.77 -2.13
N ASP A 86 -12.37 -6.22 -3.29
CA ASP A 86 -11.42 -6.74 -4.28
C ASP A 86 -9.96 -6.67 -3.86
N ILE A 87 -9.60 -5.76 -2.96
CA ILE A 87 -8.21 -5.56 -2.50
C ILE A 87 -7.95 -6.04 -1.07
N LEU A 88 -8.91 -6.74 -0.44
CA LEU A 88 -8.78 -7.24 0.93
C LEU A 88 -7.55 -8.13 1.11
N PHE A 89 -7.36 -9.11 0.23
CA PHE A 89 -6.25 -10.06 0.34
C PHE A 89 -4.91 -9.45 -0.05
N PHE A 90 -4.88 -8.62 -1.09
CA PHE A 90 -3.64 -8.04 -1.60
C PHE A 90 -3.10 -6.92 -0.72
N TRP A 91 -4.00 -6.16 -0.10
CA TRP A 91 -3.63 -4.94 0.61
C TRP A 91 -3.91 -5.03 2.11
N VAL A 92 -5.17 -5.24 2.52
CA VAL A 92 -5.57 -5.17 3.93
C VAL A 92 -4.88 -6.23 4.78
N ALA A 93 -4.79 -7.46 4.28
CA ALA A 93 -4.09 -8.54 5.01
C ALA A 93 -2.62 -8.19 5.29
N ARG A 94 -1.92 -7.60 4.31
CA ARG A 94 -0.52 -7.17 4.48
C ARG A 94 -0.39 -6.01 5.46
N MET A 95 -1.35 -5.07 5.47
CA MET A 95 -1.41 -4.01 6.47
C MET A 95 -1.58 -4.55 7.89
N ILE A 96 -2.43 -5.56 8.07
CA ILE A 96 -2.63 -6.21 9.37
C ILE A 96 -1.33 -6.88 9.83
N MET A 97 -0.68 -7.67 8.95
CA MET A 97 0.59 -8.33 9.27
C MET A 97 1.67 -7.33 9.67
N MET A 98 1.91 -6.29 8.87
CA MET A 98 2.92 -5.27 9.15
C MET A 98 2.57 -4.42 10.38
N GLY A 99 1.29 -4.13 10.60
CA GLY A 99 0.82 -3.40 11.77
C GLY A 99 1.11 -4.18 13.05
N ILE A 100 0.82 -5.49 13.05
CA ILE A 100 1.10 -6.37 14.19
C ILE A 100 2.61 -6.50 14.40
N GLU A 101 3.41 -6.70 13.35
CA GLU A 101 4.87 -6.81 13.47
C GLU A 101 5.49 -5.54 14.09
N ASN A 102 5.06 -4.36 13.66
CA ASN A 102 5.68 -3.11 14.08
C ASN A 102 5.14 -2.58 15.42
N THR A 103 3.90 -2.91 15.80
CA THR A 103 3.21 -2.29 16.95
C THR A 103 2.67 -3.29 17.97
N GLY A 104 2.59 -4.58 17.61
CA GLY A 104 1.96 -5.63 18.41
C GLY A 104 0.43 -5.55 18.48
N GLN A 105 -0.21 -4.64 17.74
CA GLN A 105 -1.64 -4.39 17.80
C GLN A 105 -2.26 -4.38 16.41
N VAL A 106 -3.53 -4.80 16.33
CA VAL A 106 -4.30 -4.79 15.08
C VAL A 106 -4.59 -3.34 14.68
N PRO A 107 -4.21 -2.91 13.46
CA PRO A 107 -4.33 -1.51 13.05
C PRO A 107 -5.77 -1.03 12.86
N PHE A 108 -6.66 -1.92 12.38
CA PHE A 108 -8.08 -1.63 12.16
C PHE A 108 -8.90 -2.83 12.68
N PRO A 109 -9.62 -2.70 13.81
CA PRO A 109 -10.45 -3.78 14.32
C PRO A 109 -11.69 -4.03 13.46
N THR A 110 -12.15 -3.00 12.73
CA THR A 110 -13.32 -3.08 11.85
C THR A 110 -12.93 -2.73 10.43
N VAL A 111 -13.26 -3.59 9.47
CA VAL A 111 -13.09 -3.35 8.04
C VAL A 111 -14.47 -3.35 7.38
N PHE A 112 -14.80 -2.27 6.68
CA PHE A 112 -16.06 -2.12 5.95
C PHE A 112 -15.81 -2.27 4.44
N PRO A 113 -16.13 -3.44 3.84
CA PRO A 113 -15.94 -3.66 2.42
C PRO A 113 -17.05 -3.00 1.60
N ALA A 114 -16.73 -1.88 0.95
CA ALA A 114 -17.57 -1.23 -0.04
C ALA A 114 -17.62 -2.05 -1.34
N ARG A 115 -18.79 -2.06 -1.98
CA ARG A 115 -18.97 -2.65 -3.32
C ARG A 115 -18.73 -1.57 -4.38
N LEU A 116 -18.06 -1.97 -5.45
CA LEU A 116 -17.70 -1.11 -6.59
C LEU A 116 -18.51 -1.48 -7.85
N ASP A 117 -19.71 -2.01 -7.66
CA ASP A 117 -20.62 -2.40 -8.72
C ASP A 117 -21.37 -1.19 -9.27
N SER A 118 -21.47 -1.13 -10.60
CA SER A 118 -22.31 -0.15 -11.26
C SER A 118 -23.77 -0.54 -11.09
N ARG A 119 -24.59 0.35 -10.55
CA ARG A 119 -26.04 0.12 -10.40
C ARG A 119 -26.75 -0.15 -11.73
N ALA A 120 -26.24 0.39 -12.84
CA ALA A 120 -26.87 0.25 -14.16
C ALA A 120 -26.62 -1.12 -14.82
N THR A 121 -25.50 -1.77 -14.51
CA THR A 121 -25.08 -3.01 -15.19
C THR A 121 -24.87 -4.19 -14.24
N GLY A 122 -24.83 -3.96 -12.92
CA GLY A 122 -24.48 -4.96 -11.91
C GLY A 122 -23.02 -5.44 -12.00
N ALA A 123 -22.23 -4.89 -12.93
CA ALA A 123 -20.84 -5.28 -13.14
C ALA A 123 -19.91 -4.34 -12.38
N LYS A 124 -18.78 -4.88 -11.90
CA LYS A 124 -17.68 -4.10 -11.33
C LYS A 124 -17.27 -2.98 -12.29
N MET A 125 -17.20 -1.76 -11.78
CA MET A 125 -16.65 -0.61 -12.52
C MET A 125 -15.14 -0.81 -12.69
N SER A 126 -14.67 -0.79 -13.94
CA SER A 126 -13.24 -0.80 -14.24
C SER A 126 -12.93 -0.09 -15.54
N LYS A 127 -11.76 0.55 -15.61
CA LYS A 127 -11.26 1.19 -16.84
C LYS A 127 -11.15 0.18 -18.00
N THR A 128 -10.70 -1.04 -17.69
CA THR A 128 -10.58 -2.13 -18.66
C THR A 128 -11.90 -2.57 -19.29
N ARG A 129 -13.02 -2.38 -18.59
CA ARG A 129 -14.37 -2.71 -19.08
C ARG A 129 -15.06 -1.52 -19.74
N GLY A 130 -14.46 -0.33 -19.71
CA GLY A 130 -15.04 0.89 -20.29
C GLY A 130 -16.32 1.36 -19.60
N ASN A 131 -16.68 0.82 -18.43
CA ASN A 131 -17.91 1.14 -17.69
C ASN A 131 -17.65 2.11 -16.52
N THR A 132 -16.63 2.95 -16.63
CA THR A 132 -16.26 3.94 -15.62
C THR A 132 -17.01 5.23 -15.89
N LEU A 133 -17.72 5.76 -14.91
CA LEU A 133 -18.35 7.08 -14.96
C LEU A 133 -17.37 8.13 -14.41
N ASP A 134 -17.28 9.28 -15.07
CA ASP A 134 -16.49 10.40 -14.55
C ASP A 134 -17.29 11.14 -13.45
N PRO A 135 -16.77 11.24 -12.21
CA PRO A 135 -17.43 11.99 -11.16
C PRO A 135 -17.61 13.48 -11.47
N LEU A 136 -16.73 14.09 -12.26
CA LEU A 136 -16.84 15.52 -12.61
C LEU A 136 -18.03 15.77 -13.54
N GLU A 137 -18.21 14.93 -14.55
CA GLU A 137 -19.37 15.01 -15.45
C GLU A 137 -20.70 14.86 -14.69
N LEU A 138 -20.73 14.00 -13.67
CA LEU A 138 -21.91 13.79 -12.82
C LEU A 138 -22.21 15.02 -11.94
N ILE A 139 -21.17 15.66 -11.40
CA ILE A 139 -21.31 16.88 -10.59
C ILE A 139 -21.79 18.03 -11.47
N ASP A 140 -21.25 18.21 -12.67
CA ASP A 140 -21.68 19.28 -13.58
C ASP A 140 -23.14 19.12 -14.01
N LYS A 141 -23.60 17.87 -14.15
CA LYS A 141 -24.96 17.56 -14.61
C LYS A 141 -26.02 17.57 -13.49
N TYR A 142 -25.67 17.10 -12.28
CA TYR A 142 -26.64 16.87 -11.21
C TYR A 142 -26.32 17.62 -9.90
N GLY A 143 -25.16 18.27 -9.79
CA GLY A 143 -24.66 18.87 -8.55
C GLY A 143 -24.08 17.83 -7.58
N THR A 144 -23.32 18.30 -6.58
CA THR A 144 -22.58 17.43 -5.64
C THR A 144 -23.47 16.57 -4.74
N MET A 145 -24.57 17.11 -4.23
CA MET A 145 -25.43 16.37 -3.29
C MET A 145 -26.18 15.22 -3.98
N PRO A 146 -26.78 15.42 -5.17
CA PRO A 146 -27.39 14.31 -5.91
C PRO A 146 -26.36 13.35 -6.52
N SER A 147 -25.14 13.79 -6.86
CA SER A 147 -24.13 12.86 -7.36
C SER A 147 -23.62 11.92 -6.27
N VAL A 148 -23.44 12.41 -5.04
CA VAL A 148 -23.06 11.56 -3.89
C VAL A 148 -24.14 10.51 -3.60
N SER A 149 -25.42 10.86 -3.69
CA SER A 149 -26.51 9.91 -3.41
C SER A 149 -26.62 8.77 -4.43
N LEU A 150 -26.04 8.92 -5.64
CA LEU A 150 -25.93 7.84 -6.62
C LEU A 150 -24.89 6.78 -6.23
N PHE A 151 -23.86 7.17 -5.47
CA PHE A 151 -22.76 6.30 -5.05
C PHE A 151 -22.95 5.73 -3.65
N THR A 152 -23.66 6.43 -2.78
CA THR A 152 -24.06 5.87 -1.49
C THR A 152 -25.16 4.85 -1.72
N PRO A 153 -25.02 3.59 -1.28
CA PRO A 153 -26.18 2.71 -1.21
C PRO A 153 -27.22 3.38 -0.31
N GLY A 154 -28.35 3.80 -0.88
CA GLY A 154 -29.50 4.23 -0.09
C GLY A 154 -29.92 3.05 0.79
N ASP A 155 -29.80 3.21 2.10
CA ASP A 155 -30.28 2.31 3.15
C ASP A 155 -30.46 0.84 2.72
N CYS A 156 -29.36 0.13 2.56
CA CYS A 156 -29.35 -1.34 2.53
C CYS A 156 -28.36 -1.86 3.58
N ALA A 157 -28.56 -1.43 4.82
CA ALA A 157 -28.13 -2.22 5.97
C ALA A 157 -29.17 -3.32 6.20
N GLY A 158 -28.83 -4.56 5.83
CA GLY A 158 -29.45 -5.78 6.34
C GLY A 158 -30.87 -6.13 5.87
N GLN A 159 -30.97 -6.83 4.74
CA GLN A 159 -31.87 -7.98 4.58
C GLN A 159 -31.10 -9.11 3.90
#